data_AF-A0A354TLS2-F1
#
_entry.id   AF-A0A354TLS2-F1
#
_cell.length_a   1.000
_cell.length_b   1.000
_cell.length_c   1.000
_cell.angle_alpha   90.00
_cell.angle_beta   90.00
_cell.angle_gamma   90.00
#
_symmetry.space_group_name_H-M   'P 1'
#
loop_
_entity.id
_entity.type
_entity.pdbx_description
1 polymer ?
#
loop_
_entity_poly.entity_id
_entity_poly.type
_entity_poly.pdbx_seq_one_letter_code
_entity_poly.pdbx_strand_id
1 'polypeptide(L)' 'YWFCSGYAKGCSVTLADIEGRPQPGFKCPDCGVLLAKREGINGEFWGCTGYPNCKSTFNNVNNRPAFDFLPAKR' A
#
# COMPACT_ATOMS: atom_id res chain seq x y z
N TYR A 1 -3.61 9.34 13.90
CA TYR A 1 -2.85 8.91 12.71
C TYR A 1 -2.02 7.70 13.09
N TRP A 2 -2.05 6.65 12.27
CA TRP A 2 -1.27 5.44 12.51
C TRP A 2 -0.02 5.44 11.65
N PHE A 3 1.09 5.07 12.25
CA PHE A 3 2.39 4.93 11.58
C PHE A 3 2.73 3.45 11.42
N CYS A 4 3.43 3.14 10.34
CA CYS A 4 3.96 1.81 10.11
C CYS A 4 5.00 1.47 11.18
N SER A 5 4.84 0.33 11.87
CA SER A 5 5.82 -0.13 12.88
C SER A 5 7.23 -0.34 12.30
N GLY A 6 7.35 -0.37 10.96
CA GLY A 6 8.60 -0.46 10.20
C GLY A 6 9.09 0.87 9.61
N TYR A 7 8.77 2.04 10.18
CA TYR A 7 9.23 3.33 9.65
C TYR A 7 10.76 3.40 9.50
N ALA A 8 11.51 2.82 10.45
CA ALA A 8 12.97 2.71 10.37
C ALA A 8 13.48 1.79 9.24
N LYS A 9 12.61 0.93 8.69
CA LYS A 9 12.89 0.04 7.55
C LYS A 9 12.43 0.62 6.21
N GLY A 10 12.10 1.93 6.16
CA GLY A 10 11.69 2.64 4.95
C GLY A 10 10.19 2.67 4.69
N CYS A 11 9.35 2.24 5.64
CA CYS A 11 7.89 2.30 5.48
C CYS A 11 7.37 3.69 5.90
N SER A 12 7.23 4.61 4.95
CA SER A 12 6.81 6.01 5.20
C SER A 12 5.30 6.28 5.00
N VAL A 13 4.44 5.27 5.12
CA VAL A 13 2.98 5.45 5.00
C VAL A 13 2.40 6.02 6.30
N THR A 14 1.57 7.05 6.16
CA THR A 14 0.64 7.49 7.19
C THR A 14 -0.75 6.98 6.84
N LEU A 15 -1.39 6.25 7.77
CA LEU A 15 -2.76 5.79 7.62
C LEU A 15 -3.69 6.68 8.43
N ALA A 16 -4.83 7.04 7.83
CA ALA A 16 -5.89 7.74 8.53
C ALA A 16 -6.42 6.87 9.69
N ASP A 17 -6.74 7.52 10.81
CA ASP A 17 -7.48 6.88 11.89
C ASP A 17 -8.97 6.93 11.56
N ILE A 18 -9.59 5.76 11.44
CA ILE A 18 -11.02 5.61 11.25
C ILE A 18 -11.52 4.85 12.48
N GLU A 19 -12.13 5.59 13.42
CA GLU A 19 -12.73 5.04 14.64
C GLU A 19 -11.74 4.20 15.49
N GLY A 20 -10.50 4.67 15.64
CA GLY A 20 -9.46 3.96 16.39
C GLY A 20 -8.83 2.77 15.66
N ARG A 21 -9.11 2.61 14.36
CA ARG A 21 -8.44 1.64 13.48
C ARG A 21 -7.71 2.35 12.35
N PRO A 22 -6.51 1.90 11.97
CA PRO A 22 -5.88 2.37 10.75
C PRO A 22 -6.73 1.97 9.55
N GLN A 23 -6.84 2.87 8.57
CA GLN A 23 -7.41 2.53 7.26
C GLN A 23 -6.72 1.26 6.70
N PRO A 24 -7.45 0.34 6.02
CA PRO A 24 -6.86 -0.89 5.50
C PRO A 24 -5.68 -0.59 4.56
N GLY A 25 -4.47 -0.88 5.03
CA GLY A 25 -3.26 -0.81 4.23
C GLY A 25 -3.03 -2.13 3.51
N PHE A 26 -2.80 -2.09 2.21
CA PHE A 26 -2.49 -3.28 1.42
C PHE A 26 -0.99 -3.58 1.50
N LYS A 27 -0.63 -4.87 1.66
CA LYS A 27 0.76 -5.31 1.61
C LYS A 27 1.16 -5.65 0.18
N CYS A 28 2.33 -5.23 -0.23
CA CYS A 28 2.92 -5.59 -1.50
C CYS A 28 3.27 -7.10 -1.49
N PRO A 29 2.85 -7.88 -2.50
CA PRO A 29 3.18 -9.30 -2.57
C PRO A 29 4.67 -9.58 -2.80
N ASP A 30 5.42 -8.64 -3.41
CA ASP A 30 6.84 -8.82 -3.72
C ASP A 30 7.76 -8.66 -2.50
N CYS A 31 7.43 -7.74 -1.59
CA CYS A 31 8.31 -7.38 -0.47
C CYS A 31 7.62 -7.38 0.90
N GLY A 32 6.30 -7.54 0.95
CA GLY A 32 5.52 -7.58 2.19
C GLY A 32 5.31 -6.23 2.88
N VAL A 33 5.89 -5.13 2.37
CA VAL A 33 5.70 -3.78 2.94
C VAL A 33 4.36 -3.18 2.50
N LEU A 34 3.91 -2.13 3.18
CA LEU A 34 2.66 -1.47 2.84
C LEU A 34 2.74 -0.70 1.51
N LEU A 35 1.59 -0.62 0.87
CA LEU A 35 1.34 0.20 -0.30
C LEU A 35 0.72 1.52 0.14
N ALA A 36 1.18 2.61 -0.46
CA ALA A 36 0.56 3.91 -0.35
C ALA A 36 -0.35 4.14 -1.55
N LYS A 37 -1.58 4.60 -1.29
CA LYS A 37 -2.42 5.18 -2.33
C LYS A 37 -1.81 6.53 -2.74
N ARG A 38 -1.52 6.69 -4.02
CA ARG A 38 -0.97 7.90 -4.63
C ARG A 38 -1.87 8.31 -5.77
N GLU A 39 -2.07 9.61 -5.92
CA GLU A 39 -2.79 10.16 -7.07
C GLU A 39 -1.78 10.54 -8.15
N GLY A 40 -1.98 10.01 -9.36
CA GLY A 40 -1.19 10.33 -10.54
C GLY A 40 -2.04 10.93 -11.64
N ILE A 41 -1.40 11.30 -12.76
CA ILE A 41 -2.08 11.94 -13.90
C ILE A 41 -3.15 11.05 -14.55
N ASN A 42 -2.96 9.73 -14.50
CA ASN A 42 -3.90 8.75 -15.04
C ASN A 42 -4.92 8.25 -14.00
N GLY A 43 -4.95 8.86 -12.82
CA GLY A 43 -5.79 8.47 -11.70
C GLY A 43 -5.00 7.89 -10.52
N GLU A 44 -5.74 7.35 -9.56
CA GLU A 44 -5.20 6.81 -8.33
C GLU A 44 -4.49 5.47 -8.58
N PHE A 45 -3.37 5.25 -7.89
CA PHE A 45 -2.59 4.01 -7.97
C PHE A 45 -1.98 3.68 -6.60
N TRP A 46 -1.64 2.41 -6.41
CA TRP A 46 -1.02 1.90 -5.19
C TRP A 46 0.47 1.69 -5.43
N GLY A 47 1.30 2.53 -4.82
CA GLY A 47 2.75 2.45 -4.92
C GLY A 47 3.39 1.81 -3.69
N CYS A 48 4.36 0.93 -3.89
CA CYS A 48 5.14 0.37 -2.79
C CYS A 48 5.94 1.44 -2.06
N THR A 49 5.87 1.46 -0.74
CA THR A 49 6.64 2.44 0.05
C THR A 49 8.05 2.00 0.34
N GLY A 50 8.41 0.75 0.03
CA GLY A 50 9.78 0.24 0.16
C GLY A 50 10.75 0.77 -0.92
N TYR A 51 10.42 1.82 -1.67
CA TYR A 51 11.34 2.43 -2.64
C TYR A 51 12.61 2.94 -1.92
N PRO A 52 13.83 2.73 -2.45
CA PRO A 52 14.18 2.19 -3.77
C PRO A 52 14.24 0.65 -3.88
N ASN A 53 14.12 -0.08 -2.77
CA ASN A 53 14.25 -1.54 -2.74
C ASN A 53 13.10 -2.27 -3.46
N CYS A 54 11.90 -1.69 -3.47
CA CYS A 54 10.76 -2.22 -4.20
C CYS A 54 10.09 -1.11 -5.01
N LYS A 55 10.01 -1.30 -6.33
CA LYS A 55 9.42 -0.37 -7.30
C LYS A 55 8.06 -0.84 -7.81
N SER A 56 7.46 -1.85 -7.17
CA SER A 56 6.15 -2.38 -7.57
C SER A 56 5.07 -1.30 -7.42
N THR A 57 4.26 -1.18 -8.46
CA THR A 57 3.08 -0.30 -8.49
C THR A 57 1.90 -1.09 -9.01
N PHE A 58 0.72 -0.79 -8.48
CA PHE A 58 -0.52 -1.50 -8.81
C PHE A 58 -1.60 -0.47 -9.13
N ASN A 59 -2.41 -0.75 -10.14
CA ASN A 59 -3.52 0.12 -10.49
C ASN A 59 -4.59 0.08 -9.39
N ASN A 60 -5.24 1.21 -9.13
CA ASN A 60 -6.40 1.27 -8.23
C ASN A 60 -7.66 0.80 -8.98
N VAL A 61 -8.31 -0.23 -8.45
CA VAL A 61 -9.59 -0.76 -8.92
C VAL A 61 -10.53 -0.76 -7.72
N ASN A 62 -11.55 0.09 -7.72
CA ASN A 62 -12.54 0.21 -6.62
C ASN A 62 -11.91 0.43 -5.23
N ASN A 63 -10.93 1.32 -5.10
CA ASN A 63 -10.16 1.55 -3.87
C ASN A 63 -9.34 0.35 -3.37
N ARG A 64 -9.06 -0.61 -4.26
CA ARG A 64 -8.19 -1.75 -3.99
C ARG A 64 -7.10 -1.87 -5.04
N PRO A 65 -5.92 -2.38 -4.70
CA PRO A 65 -4.90 -2.64 -5.69
C PRO A 65 -5.28 -3.86 -6.55
N ALA A 66 -4.92 -3.82 -7.83
CA ALA A 66 -5.28 -4.84 -8.81
C ALA A 66 -4.83 -6.28 -8.45
N PHE A 67 -3.88 -6.48 -7.53
CA PHE A 67 -3.48 -7.82 -7.09
C PHE A 67 -4.44 -8.47 -6.08
N ASP A 68 -5.36 -7.72 -5.44
CA ASP A 68 -6.35 -8.26 -4.50
C ASP A 68 -7.34 -9.22 -5.19
N PHE A 69 -7.48 -9.09 -6.51
CA PHE A 69 -8.32 -9.95 -7.35
C PHE A 69 -7.60 -11.22 -7.81
N LEU A 70 -6.31 -11.37 -7.50
CA LEU A 70 -5.61 -12.63 -7.77
C LEU A 70 -6.05 -13.65 -6.71
N PRO A 71 -6.60 -14.81 -7.13
CA PRO A 71 -6.92 -15.86 -6.17
C PRO A 71 -5.62 -16.23 -5.47
N ALA A 72 -5.61 -16.13 -4.13
CA ALA A 72 -4.50 -16.53 -3.30
C ALA A 72 -4.05 -17.94 -3.75
N LYS A 73 -2.86 -18.04 -4.35
CA LYS A 73 -2.26 -19.35 -4.63
C LYS A 73 -2.09 -20.00 -3.26
N ARG A 74 -2.90 -21.03 -3.04
CA ARG A 74 -2.86 -21.95 -1.90
C ARG A 74 -1.50 -22.62 -1.80
#